data_AF-M4BYB2-F1
#
_entry.id   AF-M4BYB2-F1
#
_cell.length_a   1.000
_cell.length_b   1.000
_cell.length_c   1.000
_cell.angle_alpha   90.00
_cell.angle_beta   90.00
_cell.angle_gamma   90.00
#
_symmetry.space_group_name_H-M   'P 1'
#
loop_
_entity.id
_entity.type
_entity.pdbx_description
1 polymer ?
#
loop_
_entity_poly.entity_id
_entity_poly.type
_entity_poly.pdbx_seq_one_letter_code
_entity_poly.pdbx_strand_id
1 'polypeptide(L)' 'MLEAASKITPGRRSPTVNGLVGGGFAVSAAVEVKDVSDVMDKLHDVGATDIMIFNIENCRA' A
#
# COMPACT_ATOMS: atom_id res chain seq x y z
N MET A 1 -0.01 -3.82 12.43
CA MET A 1 -0.37 -2.95 11.30
C MET A 1 0.59 -3.12 10.13
N LEU A 2 1.90 -2.88 10.30
CA LEU A 2 2.88 -3.01 9.20
C LEU A 2 2.85 -4.38 8.51
N GLU A 3 2.94 -5.49 9.26
CA GLU A 3 2.89 -6.84 8.67
C GLU A 3 1.58 -7.13 7.93
N ALA A 4 0.46 -6.61 8.41
CA ALA A 4 -0.84 -6.80 7.77
C ALA A 4 -0.90 -5.99 6.46
N ALA A 5 -0.48 -4.72 6.50
CA ALA A 5 -0.38 -3.88 5.31
C ALA A 5 0.54 -4.50 4.26
N SER A 6 1.72 -5.01 4.66
CA SER A 6 2.65 -5.68 3.72
C SER A 6 2.10 -6.97 3.10
N LYS A 7 1.18 -7.67 3.79
CA LYS A 7 0.46 -8.84 3.23
C LYS A 7 -0.63 -8.43 2.26
N ILE A 8 -1.35 -7.34 2.54
CA ILE A 8 -2.41 -6.80 1.68
C ILE A 8 -1.79 -6.22 0.40
N THR A 9 -0.66 -5.52 0.53
CA THR A 9 0.06 -4.89 -0.58
C THR A 9 1.48 -5.45 -0.73
N PRO A 10 1.63 -6.69 -1.24
CA PRO A 10 2.96 -7.29 -1.43
C PRO A 10 3.79 -6.56 -2.50
N GLY A 11 3.15 -5.74 -3.33
CA GLY A 11 3.78 -5.08 -4.47
C GLY A 11 4.25 -6.08 -5.53
N ARG A 12 5.00 -5.60 -6.52
CA ARG A 12 5.58 -6.46 -7.57
C ARG A 12 6.77 -7.30 -7.08
N ARG A 13 7.43 -6.87 -6.00
CA ARG A 13 8.58 -7.57 -5.37
C ARG A 13 8.50 -7.47 -3.85
N SER A 14 8.31 -6.25 -3.36
CA SER A 14 8.08 -5.92 -1.95
C SER A 14 7.42 -4.54 -1.89
N PRO A 15 6.59 -4.25 -0.88
CA PRO A 15 6.22 -2.87 -0.57
C PRO A 15 7.46 -2.07 -0.16
N THR A 16 7.43 -0.78 -0.46
CA THR A 16 8.36 0.20 0.11
C THR A 16 7.79 0.67 1.44
N VAL A 17 8.61 0.67 2.49
CA VAL A 17 8.21 1.08 3.85
C VAL A 17 9.15 2.19 4.31
N ASN A 18 8.58 3.34 4.67
CA ASN A 18 9.30 4.48 5.22
C ASN A 18 8.80 4.79 6.63
N GLY A 19 9.71 4.99 7.59
CA GLY A 19 9.35 5.47 8.92
C GLY A 19 8.99 6.95 8.89
N LEU A 20 7.95 7.34 9.63
CA LEU A 20 7.53 8.75 9.75
C LEU A 20 8.05 9.39 11.04
N VAL A 21 8.38 10.68 10.96
CA VAL A 21 8.76 11.47 12.14
C VAL A 21 7.53 11.63 13.04
N GLY A 22 7.68 11.33 14.33
CA GLY A 22 6.56 11.31 15.28
C GLY A 22 5.88 9.94 15.43
N GLY A 23 6.37 8.92 14.74
CA GLY A 23 5.89 7.54 14.83
C GLY A 23 5.01 7.14 13.63
N GLY A 24 4.93 5.83 13.39
CA GLY A 24 4.18 5.26 12.26
C GLY A 24 5.03 4.98 11.02
N PHE A 25 4.35 4.47 9.98
CA PHE A 25 4.98 4.01 8.74
C PHE A 25 4.14 4.42 7.54
N ALA A 26 4.80 4.93 6.50
CA ALA A 26 4.23 5.06 5.17
C ALA A 26 4.59 3.83 4.34
N VAL A 27 3.58 3.22 3.71
CA VAL A 27 3.75 2.03 2.86
C VAL A 27 3.29 2.38 1.45
N SER A 28 4.13 2.08 0.45
CA SER A 28 3.78 2.24 -0.96
C SER A 28 4.09 0.98 -1.76
N ALA A 29 3.14 0.58 -2.59
CA ALA A 29 3.22 -0.65 -3.38
C ALA A 29 2.33 -0.54 -4.62
N ALA A 30 2.74 -1.20 -5.70
CA ALA A 30 1.89 -1.36 -6.88
C ALA A 30 0.81 -2.41 -6.60
N VAL A 31 -0.41 -2.16 -7.05
CA VAL A 31 -1.58 -3.04 -6.92
C VAL A 31 -2.27 -3.19 -8.26
N GLU A 32 -2.96 -4.32 -8.46
CA GLU A 32 -3.76 -4.55 -9.67
C GLU A 32 -4.95 -3.58 -9.70
N VAL A 33 -5.18 -2.93 -10.84
CA VAL A 33 -6.22 -1.88 -10.99
C VAL A 33 -7.60 -2.38 -10.61
N LYS A 34 -7.91 -3.64 -10.96
CA LYS A 34 -9.20 -4.28 -10.65
C LYS A 34 -9.42 -4.54 -9.15
N ASP A 35 -8.35 -4.64 -8.36
CA ASP A 35 -8.40 -5.00 -6.95
C ASP A 35 -8.24 -3.76 -6.03
N VAL A 36 -8.15 -2.56 -6.62
CA VAL A 36 -7.88 -1.30 -5.89
C VAL A 36 -8.91 -1.06 -4.79
N SER A 37 -10.21 -1.18 -5.08
CA SER A 37 -11.27 -0.98 -4.09
C SER A 37 -11.16 -1.95 -2.91
N ASP A 38 -11.03 -3.24 -3.19
CA ASP A 38 -10.88 -4.28 -2.16
C ASP A 38 -9.62 -4.08 -1.31
N VAL A 39 -8.53 -3.62 -1.93
CA VAL A 39 -7.28 -3.32 -1.23
C VAL A 39 -7.45 -2.11 -0.31
N MET A 40 -8.13 -1.05 -0.77
CA MET A 40 -8.41 0.13 0.07
C MET A 40 -9.22 -0.25 1.31
N ASP A 41 -10.29 -1.04 1.14
CA ASP A 41 -11.13 -1.47 2.25
C ASP A 41 -10.33 -2.31 3.26
N LYS A 42 -9.54 -3.28 2.78
CA LYS A 42 -8.66 -4.09 3.64
C LYS A 42 -7.62 -3.25 4.38
N LEU A 43 -7.05 -2.24 3.73
CA LEU A 43 -6.08 -1.33 4.34
C LEU A 43 -6.74 -0.47 5.42
N HIS A 44 -7.93 0.07 5.15
CA HIS A 44 -8.71 0.83 6.11
C HIS A 44 -9.08 -0.02 7.34
N ASP A 45 -9.50 -1.27 7.14
CA ASP A 45 -9.87 -2.20 8.22
C ASP A 45 -8.70 -2.53 9.17
N VAL A 46 -7.46 -2.52 8.67
CA VAL A 46 -6.26 -2.71 9.50
C VAL A 46 -5.74 -1.41 10.12
N GLY A 47 -6.48 -0.31 9.94
CA GLY A 47 -6.23 1.00 10.54
C GLY A 47 -5.42 1.97 9.68
N ALA A 48 -5.24 1.70 8.39
CA ALA A 48 -4.53 2.63 7.51
C ALA A 48 -5.36 3.90 7.27
N THR A 49 -4.70 5.04 7.39
CA THR A 49 -5.29 6.36 7.12
C THR A 49 -4.62 6.98 5.90
N ASP A 50 -5.26 8.01 5.34
CA ASP A 50 -4.68 8.81 4.24
C ASP A 50 -4.25 7.97 3.02
N ILE A 51 -5.08 6.98 2.65
CA ILE A 51 -4.83 6.06 1.54
C ILE A 51 -4.94 6.83 0.22
N MET A 52 -3.83 6.91 -0.51
CA MET A 52 -3.73 7.61 -1.81
C MET A 52 -3.46 6.61 -2.93
N ILE A 53 -4.07 6.85 -4.09
CA ILE A 53 -3.87 6.05 -5.31
C ILE A 53 -3.27 6.94 -6.40
N PHE A 54 -2.26 6.41 -7.07
CA PHE A 54 -1.66 7.02 -8.25
C PHE A 54 -1.74 6.03 -9.42
N ASN A 55 -2.19 6.52 -10.57
CA ASN A 55 -2.17 5.72 -11.79
C ASN A 55 -0.74 5.62 -12.33
N ILE A 56 -0.34 4.41 -12.73
CA ILE A 56 0.93 4.15 -13.40
C ILE A 56 0.62 3.91 -14.88
N GLU A 57 0.98 4.87 -15.73
CA GLU A 57 0.78 4.73 -17.18
C GLU A 57 1.81 3.81 -17.83
N ASN A 58 3.02 3.75 -17.26
CA ASN A 58 4.12 2.95 -17.79
C ASN A 58 4.94 2.33 -16.65
N CYS A 59 5.26 1.05 -16.78
CA CYS A 59 6.13 0.32 -15.84
C CYS A 59 7.04 -0.63 -16.62
N ARG A 60 8.33 -0.64 -16.28
CA ARG A 60 9.34 -1.53 -16.87
C ARG A 60 10.03 -2.32 -15.76
N ALA A 61 10.40 -3.57 -16.06
CA ALA A 61 11.16 -4.43 -15.16
C ALA A 61 12.63 -3.99 -15.03
#